data_AF-A0AAW8AQV8-F1
#
_entry.id   AF-A0AAW8AQV8-F1
#
_cell.length_a   1.000
_cell.length_b   1.000
_cell.length_c   1.000
_cell.angle_alpha   90.00
_cell.angle_beta   90.00
_cell.angle_gamma   90.00
#
_symmetry.space_group_name_H-M   'P 1'
#
loop_
_entity.id
_entity.type
_entity.pdbx_description
1 polymer ?
#
loop_
_entity_poly.entity_id
_entity_poly.type
_entity_poly.pdbx_seq_one_letter_code
_entity_poly.pdbx_strand_id
1 'polypeptide(L)'
;VVPQQIAGGDIYPSLEKGTIDAAEWVGPYDDEKLGFQKVAPYYYYPGWWEGGPTVSFMVNKQKWDSLPPSYQSLFRTAAQATD
;
A
#
# COMPACT_ATOMS: atom_id res chain seq x y z
N VAL A 1 11.28 18.35 -4.94
CA VAL A 1 10.50 17.18 -5.42
C VAL A 1 9.02 17.50 -5.26
N VAL A 2 8.16 17.11 -6.20
CA VAL A 2 6.71 17.31 -6.15
C VAL A 2 6.07 15.93 -5.91
N PRO A 3 5.48 15.65 -4.73
CA PRO A 3 4.90 14.34 -4.44
C PRO A 3 3.58 14.14 -5.19
N GLN A 4 3.36 12.91 -5.66
CA GLN A 4 2.14 12.50 -6.35
C GLN A 4 1.66 11.16 -5.79
N GLN A 5 0.36 11.03 -5.55
CA GLN A 5 -0.26 9.77 -5.14
C GLN A 5 -0.79 9.06 -6.37
N ILE A 6 0.06 8.20 -6.96
CA ILE A 6 -0.24 7.42 -8.16
C ILE A 6 -0.66 6.00 -7.71
N ALA A 7 -1.69 5.43 -8.33
CA ALA A 7 -2.12 4.07 -8.03
C ALA A 7 -1.00 3.06 -8.37
N GLY A 8 -0.81 2.02 -7.56
CA GLY A 8 0.32 1.09 -7.67
C GLY A 8 0.55 0.51 -9.07
N GLY A 9 -0.53 0.17 -9.79
CA GLY A 9 -0.45 -0.34 -11.17
C GLY A 9 0.06 0.66 -12.21
N ASP A 10 -0.03 1.95 -11.91
CA ASP A 10 0.38 3.04 -12.80
C ASP A 10 1.79 3.57 -12.48
N ILE A 11 2.42 3.13 -11.38
CA ILE A 11 3.76 3.60 -10.98
C ILE A 11 4.83 3.13 -11.98
N TYR A 12 4.87 1.83 -12.31
CA TYR A 12 5.85 1.29 -13.27
C TYR A 12 5.81 1.99 -14.63
N PRO A 13 4.65 2.10 -15.33
CA PRO A 13 4.62 2.79 -16.61
C PRO A 13 4.93 4.29 -16.48
N SER A 14 4.68 4.90 -15.32
CA SER A 14 5.04 6.30 -15.08
C SER A 14 6.56 6.50 -14.93
N LEU A 15 7.24 5.56 -14.26
CA LEU A 15 8.71 5.49 -14.18
C LEU A 15 9.33 5.21 -15.56
N GLU A 16 8.83 4.20 -16.27
CA GLU A 16 9.34 3.79 -17.59
C GLU A 16 9.24 4.93 -18.62
N LYS A 17 8.17 5.73 -18.55
CA LYS A 17 7.96 6.90 -19.43
C LYS A 17 8.67 8.17 -18.93
N GLY A 18 9.27 8.15 -17.75
CA GLY A 18 9.92 9.32 -17.14
C GLY A 18 8.95 10.45 -16.78
N THR A 19 7.67 10.13 -16.52
CA THR A 19 6.69 11.11 -16.03
C THR A 19 6.85 11.38 -14.52
N ILE A 20 7.51 10.45 -13.82
CA ILE A 20 8.03 10.62 -12.46
C ILE A 20 9.49 10.17 -12.43
N ASP A 21 10.32 10.83 -11.62
CA ASP A 21 11.75 10.56 -11.54
C ASP A 21 12.11 9.47 -10.52
N ALA A 22 11.23 9.23 -9.54
CA ALA A 22 11.42 8.28 -8.46
C ALA A 22 10.06 7.81 -7.94
N ALA A 23 10.05 6.63 -7.31
CA ALA A 23 8.89 6.09 -6.62
C ALA A 23 9.30 5.38 -5.33
N GLU A 24 8.35 5.31 -4.41
CA GLU A 24 8.38 4.50 -3.21
C GLU A 24 7.03 3.77 -3.09
N TRP A 25 7.02 2.60 -2.47
CA TRP A 25 5.81 1.78 -2.34
C TRP A 25 5.73 1.02 -1.02
N VAL A 26 6.45 -0.11 -0.86
CA VAL A 26 6.42 -0.88 0.40
C VAL A 26 7.81 -1.38 0.77
N GLY A 27 8.49 -2.06 -0.16
CA GLY A 27 9.72 -2.76 0.15
C GLY A 27 10.00 -3.91 -0.83
N PRO A 28 11.07 -4.69 -0.59
CA PRO A 28 11.68 -5.52 -1.64
C PRO A 28 10.72 -6.48 -2.37
N TYR A 29 9.77 -7.09 -1.64
CA TYR A 29 8.87 -8.09 -2.21
C TYR A 29 7.82 -7.48 -3.14
N ASP A 30 7.12 -6.43 -2.69
CA ASP A 30 6.07 -5.80 -3.50
C ASP A 30 6.66 -4.95 -4.62
N ASP A 31 7.79 -4.28 -4.37
CA ASP A 31 8.48 -3.46 -5.37
C ASP A 31 9.05 -4.32 -6.51
N GLU A 32 9.47 -5.56 -6.23
CA GLU A 32 9.90 -6.53 -7.25
C GLU A 32 8.72 -7.01 -8.10
N LYS A 33 7.57 -7.30 -7.47
CA LYS A 33 6.34 -7.63 -8.19
C LYS A 33 5.85 -6.51 -9.09
N LEU A 34 6.00 -5.26 -8.65
CA LEU A 34 5.71 -4.06 -9.46
C LEU A 34 6.82 -3.74 -10.48
N GLY A 35 7.99 -4.37 -10.34
CA GLY A 35 9.05 -4.36 -11.34
C GLY A 35 9.93 -3.12 -11.35
N PHE A 36 9.94 -2.30 -10.29
CA PHE A 36 10.62 -1.00 -10.30
C PHE A 36 12.11 -1.11 -10.60
N GLN A 37 12.77 -2.17 -10.12
CA GLN A 37 14.20 -2.43 -10.37
C GLN A 37 14.57 -2.47 -11.87
N LYS A 38 13.61 -2.78 -12.76
CA LYS A 38 13.85 -2.85 -14.21
C LYS A 38 14.09 -1.48 -14.84
N VAL A 39 13.60 -0.40 -14.20
CA VAL A 39 13.61 0.97 -14.74
C VAL A 39 14.20 2.00 -13.77
N ALA A 40 14.40 1.64 -12.50
CA ALA A 40 15.04 2.46 -11.46
C ALA A 40 16.25 1.73 -10.85
N PRO A 41 17.49 2.14 -11.16
CA PRO A 41 18.70 1.40 -10.77
C PRO A 41 19.15 1.61 -9.31
N TYR A 42 18.57 2.58 -8.60
CA TYR A 42 18.93 2.92 -7.23
C TYR A 42 17.79 2.60 -6.28
N TYR A 43 18.09 1.86 -5.22
CA TYR A 43 17.13 1.50 -4.19
C TYR A 43 17.65 1.94 -2.81
N TYR A 44 17.04 3.00 -2.27
CA TYR A 44 17.52 3.70 -1.07
C TYR A 44 16.92 3.11 0.22
N TYR A 45 17.67 3.22 1.32
CA TYR A 45 17.27 2.80 2.66
C TYR A 45 17.80 3.78 3.71
N PRO A 46 17.09 4.03 4.84
CA PRO A 46 15.74 3.55 5.16
C PRO A 46 14.64 4.40 4.53
N GLY A 47 13.43 3.83 4.42
CA GLY A 47 12.20 4.58 4.14
C GLY A 47 11.76 5.39 5.36
N TRP A 48 12.57 6.36 5.78
CA TRP A 48 12.43 7.08 7.06
C TRP A 48 11.12 7.86 7.21
N TRP A 49 10.39 8.09 6.12
CA TRP A 49 9.07 8.73 6.14
C TRP A 49 7.98 7.81 6.68
N GLU A 50 8.18 6.49 6.66
CA GLU A 50 7.24 5.50 7.18
C GLU A 50 7.98 4.50 8.08
N GLY A 51 7.66 4.49 9.38
CA GLY A 51 8.26 3.53 10.32
C GLY A 51 7.85 2.08 10.07
N GLY A 52 6.77 1.90 9.30
CA GLY A 52 6.19 0.65 8.84
C GLY A 52 4.73 0.88 8.42
N PRO A 53 4.20 0.12 7.46
CA PRO A 53 2.82 0.30 7.02
C PRO A 53 1.87 -0.11 8.14
N THR A 54 0.97 0.80 8.54
CA THR A 54 -0.18 0.47 9.39
C THR A 54 -1.43 0.57 8.53
N VAL A 55 -1.96 -0.58 8.11
CA VAL A 55 -3.16 -0.63 7.26
C VAL A 55 -4.42 -0.55 8.12
N SER A 56 -5.54 -0.14 7.51
CA SER A 56 -6.80 0.05 8.24
C SER A 56 -7.97 -0.53 7.46
N PHE A 57 -8.80 -1.30 8.17
CA PHE A 57 -10.09 -1.73 7.65
C PHE A 57 -11.16 -0.68 7.96
N MET A 58 -11.67 -0.03 6.92
CA MET A 58 -12.79 0.92 7.03
C MET A 58 -14.09 0.26 6.58
N VAL A 59 -15.14 0.35 7.40
CA VAL A 59 -16.45 -0.23 7.11
C VAL A 59 -17.53 0.85 7.20
N ASN A 60 -18.46 0.88 6.25
CA ASN A 60 -19.62 1.75 6.34
C ASN A 60 -20.40 1.47 7.64
N LYS A 61 -20.65 2.51 8.44
CA LYS A 61 -21.28 2.38 9.75
C LYS A 61 -22.66 1.71 9.71
N GLN A 62 -23.52 2.06 8.76
CA GLN A 62 -24.86 1.48 8.69
C GLN A 62 -24.80 -0.02 8.36
N LYS A 63 -23.89 -0.42 7.48
CA LYS A 63 -23.66 -1.84 7.16
C LYS A 63 -23.08 -2.58 8.35
N TRP A 64 -22.11 -1.99 9.06
CA TRP A 64 -21.56 -2.57 10.28
C TRP A 64 -22.63 -2.83 11.34
N ASP A 65 -23.46 -1.82 11.62
CA ASP A 65 -24.52 -1.90 12.62
C ASP A 65 -25.63 -2.89 12.23
N SER A 66 -25.78 -3.18 10.92
CA SER A 66 -26.73 -4.20 10.42
C SER A 66 -26.22 -5.64 10.55
N LEU A 67 -24.93 -5.86 10.85
CA LEU A 67 -24.36 -7.19 11.02
C LEU A 67 -24.79 -7.80 12.36
N PRO A 68 -25.07 -9.11 12.41
CA PRO A 68 -25.19 -9.83 13.68
C PRO A 68 -23.92 -9.68 14.53
N PRO A 69 -24.03 -9.70 15.88
CA PRO A 69 -22.87 -9.58 16.77
C PRO A 69 -21.77 -10.62 16.50
N SER A 70 -22.14 -11.83 16.09
CA SER A 70 -21.18 -12.88 15.72
C SER A 70 -20.33 -12.50 14.51
N TYR A 71 -20.90 -11.79 13.54
CA TYR A 71 -20.19 -11.38 12.32
C TYR A 71 -19.31 -10.16 12.58
N GLN A 72 -19.79 -9.23 13.42
CA GLN A 72 -18.94 -8.14 13.91
C GLN A 72 -17.72 -8.68 14.66
N SER A 73 -17.92 -9.68 15.52
CA SER A 73 -16.82 -10.35 16.24
C SER A 73 -15.85 -11.00 15.26
N LEU A 74 -16.36 -11.80 14.32
CA LEU A 74 -15.53 -12.50 13.34
C LEU A 74 -14.69 -11.53 12.49
N PHE A 75 -15.29 -10.42 12.04
CA PHE A 75 -14.59 -9.39 11.29
C PHE A 75 -13.42 -8.80 12.08
N ARG A 76 -13.64 -8.43 13.35
CA ARG A 76 -12.58 -7.89 14.21
C ARG A 76 -11.45 -8.90 14.43
N THR A 77 -11.80 -10.15 14.70
CA THR A 77 -10.81 -11.22 14.89
C THR A 77 -9.99 -11.45 13.62
N ALA A 78 -10.63 -11.49 12.44
CA ALA A 78 -9.93 -11.64 11.17
C ALA A 78 -9.00 -10.45 10.91
N ALA A 79 -9.48 -9.22 11.10
CA ALA A 79 -8.68 -8.02 10.92
C ALA A 79 -7.44 -7.98 11.82
N GLN A 80 -7.59 -8.35 13.10
CA GLN A 80 -6.48 -8.43 14.06
C GLN A 80 -5.47 -9.54 13.78
N ALA A 81 -5.88 -10.59 13.06
CA ALA A 81 -4.98 -11.69 12.71
C ALA A 81 -4.15 -11.41 11.44
N THR A 82 -4.57 -10.43 10.64
CA THR A 82 -3.93 -10.05 9.37
C THR A 82 -3.07 -8.79 9.47
N ASP A 83 -3.23 -8.03 10.55
CA ASP A 83 -2.37 -6.90 10.92
C ASP A 83 -1.19 -7.42 11.77
#